data_AF-A0AA35YYI8-F1
#
_entry.id   AF-A0AA35YYI8-F1
#
_cell.length_a   1.000
_cell.length_b   1.000
_cell.length_c   1.000
_cell.angle_alpha   90.00
_cell.angle_beta   90.00
_cell.angle_gamma   90.00
#
_symmetry.space_group_name_H-M   'P 1'
#
loop_
_entity.id
_entity.type
_entity.pdbx_description
1 polymer ?
#
loop_
_entity_poly.entity_id
_entity_poly.type
_entity_poly.pdbx_seq_one_letter_code
_entity_poly.pdbx_strand_id
1 'polypeptide(L)'
;MKSLPRFLNPIEREVMALADTDILQEQEQEQLGEVTNSCIHESKNKDPKKELDVLWRRVKTTASLLNYLKSKAKTTMTNPHFALTSSQSHDITNIDSSNFNSPWIDINTLQEEEEEDGVYMNEVAKTVEMITQVMESLVERVIMAESETDIEKQKVAISQEEIMKKEIQVEIMSEKLDEMDRFAVDTNCVLNEMRQWVDNLVEETSRQKQRATQNEQELIRVKQDFESLKSYVNSLISVRETLVSSEKQFQTMEKLFERLIAKTTQLESEKKQKEGEVEKLMEENLRLNGVLDQKEAQLLAMNEQCKFMALSGSHI
;
A
#
# COMPACT_ATOMS: atom_id res chain seq x y z
N MET A 1 -13.90 -2.90 58.23
CA MET A 1 -14.18 -3.10 59.67
C MET A 1 -13.96 -4.57 60.04
N LYS A 2 -12.74 -4.90 60.46
CA LYS A 2 -12.42 -5.97 61.43
C LYS A 2 -11.25 -5.42 62.23
N SER A 3 -11.41 -5.33 63.54
CA SER A 3 -10.52 -4.64 64.47
C SER A 3 -9.18 -5.39 64.59
N LEU A 4 -8.09 -4.73 64.20
CA LEU A 4 -6.73 -5.08 64.59
C LEU A 4 -6.57 -4.86 66.11
N PRO A 5 -5.99 -5.81 66.86
CA PRO A 5 -5.56 -5.55 68.23
C PRO A 5 -4.37 -4.59 68.25
N ARG A 6 -4.40 -3.71 69.25
CA ARG A 6 -3.41 -2.66 69.53
C ARG A 6 -2.02 -3.24 69.72
N PHE A 7 -1.05 -2.57 69.10
CA PHE A 7 0.38 -2.71 69.36
C PHE A 7 0.70 -2.31 70.81
N LEU A 8 1.25 -3.24 71.59
CA LEU A 8 1.78 -3.02 72.94
C LEU A 8 3.08 -2.20 72.91
N ASN A 9 3.27 -1.43 74.00
CA ASN A 9 4.33 -0.45 74.23
C ASN A 9 5.73 -1.11 74.26
N PRO A 10 6.81 -0.41 73.87
CA PRO A 10 8.17 -0.97 73.84
C PRO A 10 8.66 -1.46 75.22
N ILE A 11 8.25 -0.79 76.31
CA ILE A 11 8.63 -1.17 77.69
C ILE A 11 7.92 -2.46 78.12
N GLU A 12 6.71 -2.75 77.63
CA GLU A 12 5.99 -3.99 77.95
C GLU A 12 6.52 -5.20 77.17
N ARG A 13 7.14 -5.00 76.00
CA ARG A 13 7.85 -6.07 75.28
C ARG A 13 9.17 -6.46 75.95
N GLU A 14 9.86 -5.50 76.55
CA GLU A 14 11.11 -5.76 77.27
C GLU A 14 10.86 -6.49 78.60
N VAL A 15 9.75 -6.19 79.29
CA VAL A 15 9.33 -6.94 80.49
C VAL A 15 8.81 -8.34 80.16
N MET A 16 8.12 -8.54 79.04
CA MET A 16 7.62 -9.86 78.63
C MET A 16 8.73 -10.76 78.08
N ALA A 17 9.73 -10.19 77.38
CA ALA A 17 10.91 -10.94 76.95
C ALA A 17 11.85 -11.29 78.12
N LEU A 18 11.94 -10.45 79.16
CA LEU A 18 12.65 -10.76 80.41
C LEU A 18 11.90 -11.84 81.22
N ALA A 19 10.56 -11.81 81.26
CA ALA A 19 9.76 -12.85 81.91
C ALA A 19 9.82 -14.21 81.18
N ASP A 20 9.82 -14.22 79.85
CA ASP A 20 9.92 -15.48 79.07
C ASP A 20 11.35 -16.05 79.06
N THR A 21 12.37 -15.20 79.20
CA THR A 21 13.75 -15.68 79.43
C THR A 21 13.95 -16.19 80.85
N ASP A 22 13.35 -15.56 81.88
CA ASP A 22 13.35 -16.10 83.24
C ASP A 22 12.57 -17.44 83.33
N ILE A 23 11.44 -17.60 82.63
CA ILE A 23 10.68 -18.86 82.61
C ILE A 23 11.42 -19.97 81.86
N LEU A 24 12.10 -19.67 80.76
CA LEU A 24 12.92 -20.67 80.06
C LEU A 24 14.20 -21.01 80.83
N GLN A 25 14.76 -20.07 81.59
CA GLN A 25 15.93 -20.29 82.45
C GLN A 25 15.55 -21.05 83.74
N GLU A 26 14.33 -20.86 84.26
CA GLU A 26 13.77 -21.61 85.39
C GLU A 26 13.33 -23.02 84.95
N GLN A 27 12.84 -23.20 83.72
CA GLN A 27 12.52 -24.51 83.15
C GLN A 27 13.76 -25.31 82.71
N GLU A 28 14.84 -24.64 82.25
CA GLU A 28 16.15 -25.29 82.06
C GLU A 28 16.82 -25.62 83.41
N GLN A 29 16.67 -24.79 84.45
CA GLN A 29 17.16 -25.11 85.80
C GLN A 29 16.33 -26.21 86.49
N GLU A 30 15.03 -26.34 86.21
CA GLU A 30 14.17 -27.41 86.73
C GLU A 30 14.44 -28.73 86.01
N GLN A 31 14.69 -28.73 84.69
CA GLN A 31 15.14 -29.94 83.98
C GLN A 31 16.60 -30.32 84.30
N LEU A 32 17.52 -29.35 84.48
CA LEU A 32 18.86 -29.65 85.02
C LEU A 32 18.80 -30.12 86.48
N GLY A 33 17.83 -29.63 87.27
CA GLY A 33 17.55 -30.05 88.64
C GLY A 33 16.98 -31.45 88.74
N GLU A 34 16.08 -31.86 87.84
CA GLU A 34 15.58 -33.23 87.73
C GLU A 34 16.66 -34.18 87.21
N VAL A 35 17.49 -33.76 86.25
CA VAL A 35 18.60 -34.58 85.74
C VAL A 35 19.73 -34.71 86.77
N THR A 36 20.01 -33.70 87.59
CA THR A 36 20.99 -33.80 88.70
C THR A 36 20.44 -34.56 89.91
N ASN A 37 19.15 -34.46 90.22
CA ASN A 37 18.51 -35.23 91.30
C ASN A 37 18.27 -36.70 90.92
N SER A 38 17.99 -37.00 89.65
CA SER A 38 17.94 -38.38 89.14
C SER A 38 19.32 -39.04 89.14
N CYS A 39 20.41 -38.27 89.02
CA CYS A 39 21.77 -38.80 89.04
C CYS A 39 22.31 -39.08 90.46
N ILE A 40 21.66 -38.57 91.51
CA ILE A 40 22.14 -38.71 92.91
C ILE A 40 21.27 -39.68 93.73
N HIS A 41 20.06 -40.04 93.28
CA HIS A 41 19.13 -40.83 94.09
C HIS A 41 19.16 -42.36 93.90
N GLU A 42 20.01 -42.91 93.02
CA GLU A 42 20.23 -44.37 92.88
C GLU A 42 21.48 -44.91 93.62
N SER A 43 22.34 -44.05 94.15
CA SER A 43 23.57 -44.49 94.83
C SER A 43 23.37 -44.79 96.32
N LYS A 44 22.37 -45.61 96.65
CA LYS A 44 22.25 -46.24 97.99
C LYS A 44 22.00 -47.73 97.81
N ASN A 45 23.05 -48.52 98.05
CA ASN A 45 23.12 -49.99 98.05
C ASN A 45 23.34 -50.71 96.71
N LYS A 46 24.06 -50.12 95.75
CA LYS A 46 24.69 -50.91 94.68
C LYS A 46 26.19 -50.63 94.63
N ASP A 47 26.95 -51.69 94.40
CA ASP A 47 28.40 -51.65 94.32
C ASP A 47 28.79 -50.66 93.21
N PRO A 48 29.51 -49.56 93.51
CA PRO A 48 29.82 -48.52 92.52
C PRO A 48 30.57 -49.07 91.30
N LYS A 49 31.22 -50.24 91.44
CA LYS A 49 31.77 -51.01 90.32
C LYS A 49 30.71 -51.53 89.35
N LYS A 50 29.59 -52.05 89.84
CA LYS A 50 28.52 -52.63 89.01
C LYS A 50 27.75 -51.55 88.24
N GLU A 51 27.49 -50.42 88.89
CA GLU A 51 26.84 -49.27 88.26
C GLU A 51 27.75 -48.65 87.19
N LEU A 52 29.05 -48.52 87.49
CA LEU A 52 30.06 -48.12 86.51
C LEU A 52 30.17 -49.13 85.35
N ASP A 53 30.05 -50.43 85.61
CA ASP A 53 30.08 -51.49 84.58
C ASP A 53 28.82 -51.46 83.70
N VAL A 54 27.62 -51.22 84.25
CA VAL A 54 26.37 -51.01 83.49
C VAL A 54 26.49 -49.76 82.62
N LEU A 55 26.91 -48.64 83.20
CA LEU A 55 27.10 -47.38 82.47
C LEU A 55 28.14 -47.54 81.35
N TRP A 56 29.25 -48.24 81.64
CA TRP A 56 30.29 -48.54 80.67
C TRP A 56 29.78 -49.42 79.54
N ARG A 57 28.94 -50.42 79.82
CA ARG A 57 28.28 -51.26 78.78
C ARG A 57 27.31 -50.46 77.92
N ARG A 58 26.49 -49.59 78.53
CA ARG A 58 25.61 -48.66 77.79
C ARG A 58 26.43 -47.74 76.89
N VAL A 59 27.42 -47.04 77.44
CA VAL A 59 28.31 -46.14 76.70
C VAL A 59 29.01 -46.88 75.56
N LYS A 60 29.53 -48.09 75.80
CA LYS A 60 30.20 -48.89 74.77
C LYS A 60 29.25 -49.30 73.65
N THR A 61 27.99 -49.60 73.96
CA THR A 61 27.01 -50.02 72.97
C THR A 61 26.43 -48.83 72.21
N THR A 62 26.13 -47.72 72.88
CA THR A 62 25.76 -46.45 72.23
C THR A 62 26.90 -45.96 71.34
N ALA A 63 28.16 -46.08 71.76
CA ALA A 63 29.32 -45.77 70.93
C ALA A 63 29.41 -46.68 69.69
N SER A 64 29.09 -47.97 69.82
CA SER A 64 29.05 -48.92 68.71
C SER A 64 27.92 -48.61 67.72
N LEU A 65 26.72 -48.30 68.21
CA LEU A 65 25.56 -47.90 67.39
C LEU A 65 25.76 -46.53 66.73
N LEU A 66 26.42 -45.58 67.40
CA LEU A 66 26.85 -44.32 66.81
C LEU A 66 27.88 -44.53 65.71
N ASN A 67 28.85 -45.42 65.91
CA ASN A 67 29.80 -45.80 64.87
C ASN A 67 29.13 -46.51 63.69
N TYR A 68 28.10 -47.32 63.95
CA TYR A 68 27.26 -47.92 62.90
C TYR A 68 26.51 -46.85 62.11
N LEU A 69 25.77 -45.95 62.77
CA LEU A 69 25.08 -44.84 62.12
C LEU A 69 26.05 -43.98 61.31
N LYS A 70 27.21 -43.68 61.87
CA LYS A 70 28.27 -42.92 61.18
C LYS A 70 28.77 -43.65 59.93
N SER A 71 29.00 -44.96 60.03
CA SER A 71 29.42 -45.78 58.89
C SER A 71 28.33 -45.86 57.83
N LYS A 72 27.09 -46.11 58.24
CA LYS A 72 25.93 -46.23 57.35
C LYS A 72 25.64 -44.91 56.65
N ALA A 73 25.59 -43.80 57.39
CA ALA A 73 25.51 -42.44 56.88
C ALA A 73 26.60 -42.15 55.84
N LYS A 74 27.85 -42.53 56.13
CA LYS A 74 28.96 -42.35 55.21
C LYS A 74 28.77 -43.18 53.93
N THR A 75 28.36 -44.44 54.05
CA THR A 75 28.12 -45.32 52.89
C THR A 75 26.96 -44.82 52.03
N THR A 76 25.84 -44.40 52.63
CA THR A 76 24.68 -43.83 51.93
C THR A 76 25.00 -42.50 51.25
N MET A 77 25.89 -41.69 51.84
CA MET A 77 26.33 -40.41 51.26
C MET A 77 27.43 -40.55 50.19
N THR A 78 28.28 -41.59 50.28
CA THR A 78 29.44 -41.76 49.37
C THR A 78 29.09 -42.54 48.11
N ASN A 79 28.07 -43.40 48.14
CA ASN A 79 27.67 -44.18 46.98
C ASN A 79 26.14 -44.30 46.84
N PRO A 80 25.45 -43.21 46.47
CA PRO A 80 23.99 -43.18 46.34
C PRO A 80 23.45 -44.16 45.30
N HIS A 81 24.27 -44.59 44.33
CA HIS A 81 23.88 -45.50 43.25
C HIS A 81 23.63 -46.96 43.68
N PHE A 82 24.16 -47.43 44.82
CA PHE A 82 23.97 -48.82 45.27
C PHE A 82 22.68 -49.05 46.08
N ALA A 83 22.01 -47.99 46.56
CA ALA A 83 20.73 -48.11 47.25
C ALA A 83 19.55 -48.39 46.29
N LEU A 84 19.73 -48.13 45.00
CA LEU A 84 18.67 -48.19 43.99
C LEU A 84 18.38 -49.58 43.41
N THR A 85 19.14 -50.64 43.75
CA THR A 85 18.83 -51.99 43.22
C THR A 85 17.81 -52.76 44.05
N SER A 86 17.41 -52.28 45.24
CA SER A 86 16.36 -52.94 46.03
C SER A 86 14.94 -52.50 45.66
N SER A 87 14.77 -51.48 44.82
CA SER A 87 13.47 -50.84 44.62
C SER A 87 13.19 -50.45 43.17
N GLN A 88 13.58 -51.27 42.17
CA GLN A 88 12.88 -51.42 40.88
C GLN A 88 13.64 -52.34 39.91
N SER A 89 13.14 -53.56 39.75
CA SER A 89 12.97 -54.18 38.43
C SER A 89 11.99 -55.35 38.49
N HIS A 90 10.82 -55.16 37.90
CA HIS A 90 10.23 -56.25 37.14
C HIS A 90 11.23 -56.59 36.03
N ASP A 91 11.50 -57.88 35.89
CA ASP A 91 12.19 -58.56 34.80
C ASP A 91 13.71 -58.85 34.93
N ILE A 92 13.95 -60.13 35.27
CA ILE A 92 14.90 -61.09 34.66
C ILE A 92 16.28 -61.30 35.33
N THR A 93 16.28 -62.37 36.13
CA THR A 93 17.29 -63.44 36.32
C THR A 93 18.61 -63.17 37.06
N ASN A 94 18.62 -63.69 38.29
CA ASN A 94 19.53 -64.73 38.76
C ASN A 94 21.04 -64.44 38.67
N ILE A 95 21.54 -63.68 39.66
CA ILE A 95 22.90 -63.86 40.16
C ILE A 95 22.84 -63.88 41.69
N ASP A 96 23.29 -65.03 42.20
CA ASP A 96 23.52 -65.40 43.59
C ASP A 96 24.16 -64.28 44.42
N SER A 97 23.59 -64.01 45.59
CA SER A 97 24.12 -63.08 46.58
C SER A 97 23.93 -63.62 47.98
N SER A 98 24.30 -64.89 48.16
CA SER A 98 24.60 -65.46 49.49
C SER A 98 25.93 -64.89 50.02
N ASN A 99 26.01 -63.59 50.35
CA ASN A 99 27.12 -63.12 51.18
C ASN A 99 26.87 -61.74 51.80
N PHE A 100 25.98 -61.66 52.79
CA PHE A 100 26.14 -60.69 53.85
C PHE A 100 25.77 -61.38 55.17
N ASN A 101 26.74 -62.15 55.67
CA ASN A 101 26.76 -62.56 57.06
C ASN A 101 26.81 -61.30 57.91
N SER A 102 25.65 -60.80 58.33
CA SER A 102 25.52 -59.78 59.36
C SER A 102 26.09 -60.34 60.68
N PRO A 103 27.10 -59.72 61.29
CA PRO A 103 27.61 -60.09 62.62
C PRO A 103 26.63 -59.84 63.79
N TRP A 104 25.32 -59.75 63.53
CA TRP A 104 24.32 -59.16 64.43
C TRP A 104 23.55 -60.16 65.30
N ILE A 105 23.92 -61.44 65.29
CA ILE A 105 23.23 -62.44 66.13
C ILE A 105 23.74 -62.43 67.59
N ASP A 106 24.86 -61.76 67.90
CA ASP A 106 25.58 -61.99 69.16
C ASP A 106 25.52 -60.83 70.17
N ILE A 107 24.36 -60.15 70.27
CA ILE A 107 24.10 -59.18 71.37
C ILE A 107 23.23 -59.80 72.48
N ASN A 108 22.59 -60.96 72.24
CA ASN A 108 21.73 -61.62 73.23
C ASN A 108 22.48 -62.45 74.29
N THR A 109 23.82 -62.46 74.28
CA THR A 109 24.62 -63.40 75.10
C THR A 109 25.30 -62.76 76.30
N LEU A 110 24.72 -61.70 76.87
CA LEU A 110 25.08 -61.16 78.19
C LEU A 110 23.84 -60.69 78.93
N GLN A 111 23.11 -61.60 79.57
CA GLN A 111 22.21 -61.21 80.67
C GLN A 111 21.97 -62.39 81.63
N GLU A 112 22.84 -62.49 82.63
CA GLU A 112 22.37 -62.62 84.00
C GLU A 112 22.24 -61.20 84.57
N GLU A 113 21.00 -60.84 84.91
CA GLU A 113 20.56 -59.79 85.86
C GLU A 113 20.96 -58.31 85.61
N GLU A 114 20.09 -57.57 84.91
CA GLU A 114 19.37 -56.38 85.40
C GLU A 114 18.33 -55.96 84.32
N GLU A 115 17.04 -55.96 84.67
CA GLU A 115 15.86 -55.83 83.79
C GLU A 115 15.80 -54.46 83.07
N GLU A 116 16.40 -53.44 83.66
CA GLU A 116 16.35 -52.05 83.19
C GLU A 116 17.35 -51.75 82.05
N ASP A 117 18.46 -52.50 81.99
CA ASP A 117 19.50 -52.31 80.99
C ASP A 117 19.09 -52.85 79.60
N GLY A 118 18.35 -53.95 79.56
CA GLY A 118 17.82 -54.51 78.31
C GLY A 118 16.78 -53.59 77.64
N VAL A 119 15.94 -52.94 78.44
CA VAL A 119 14.88 -52.02 77.96
C VAL A 119 15.48 -50.76 77.35
N TYR A 120 16.43 -50.12 78.03
CA TYR A 120 17.13 -48.95 77.52
C TYR A 120 17.86 -49.26 76.21
N MET A 121 18.56 -50.40 76.15
CA MET A 121 19.32 -50.80 74.96
C MET A 121 18.41 -51.09 73.76
N ASN A 122 17.24 -51.68 73.97
CA ASN A 122 16.25 -51.93 72.92
C ASN A 122 15.63 -50.62 72.38
N GLU A 123 15.33 -49.65 73.24
CA GLU A 123 14.79 -48.35 72.82
C GLU A 123 15.83 -47.54 72.02
N VAL A 124 17.09 -47.57 72.43
CA VAL A 124 18.20 -46.95 71.68
C VAL A 124 18.39 -47.62 70.32
N ALA A 125 18.34 -48.95 70.24
CA ALA A 125 18.43 -49.68 68.97
C ALA A 125 17.25 -49.36 68.02
N LYS A 126 16.04 -49.27 68.56
CA LYS A 126 14.84 -48.87 67.81
C LYS A 126 14.91 -47.43 67.28
N THR A 127 15.48 -46.52 68.08
CA THR A 127 15.73 -45.14 67.67
C THR A 127 16.76 -45.07 66.54
N VAL A 128 17.83 -45.87 66.63
CA VAL A 128 18.87 -45.98 65.59
C VAL A 128 18.29 -46.54 64.29
N GLU A 129 17.41 -47.55 64.36
CA GLU A 129 16.73 -48.11 63.20
C GLU A 129 15.80 -47.09 62.53
N MET A 130 14.99 -46.36 63.32
CA MET A 130 14.13 -45.29 62.81
C MET A 130 14.95 -44.18 62.13
N ILE A 131 16.06 -43.74 62.74
CA ILE A 131 16.97 -42.76 62.15
C ILE A 131 17.54 -43.28 60.82
N THR A 132 17.90 -44.56 60.77
CA THR A 132 18.44 -45.20 59.56
C THR A 132 17.42 -45.20 58.42
N GLN A 133 16.17 -45.58 58.69
CA GLN A 133 15.08 -45.59 57.71
C GLN A 133 14.73 -44.17 57.21
N VAL A 134 14.68 -43.19 58.12
CA VAL A 134 14.45 -41.78 57.76
C VAL A 134 15.59 -41.25 56.90
N MET A 135 16.84 -41.59 57.23
CA MET A 135 18.01 -41.17 56.46
C MET A 135 18.02 -41.79 55.05
N GLU A 136 17.65 -43.06 54.92
CA GLU A 136 17.53 -43.75 53.63
C GLU A 136 16.43 -43.13 52.76
N SER A 137 15.23 -42.88 53.33
CA SER A 137 14.13 -42.20 52.64
C SER A 137 14.47 -40.76 52.22
N LEU A 138 15.26 -40.03 53.01
CA LEU A 138 15.74 -38.70 52.63
C LEU A 138 16.72 -38.76 51.47
N VAL A 139 17.65 -39.71 51.47
CA VAL A 139 18.62 -39.91 50.37
C VAL A 139 17.89 -40.27 49.08
N GLU A 140 16.92 -41.18 49.10
CA GLU A 140 16.11 -41.51 47.93
C GLU A 140 15.39 -40.29 47.35
N ARG A 141 14.75 -39.46 48.20
CA ARG A 141 14.08 -38.24 47.76
C ARG A 141 15.05 -37.21 47.17
N VAL A 142 16.24 -37.08 47.73
CA VAL A 142 17.28 -36.19 47.19
C VAL A 142 17.70 -36.65 45.80
N ILE A 143 17.96 -37.94 45.60
CA ILE A 143 18.34 -38.49 44.30
C ILE A 143 17.20 -38.31 43.27
N MET A 144 15.95 -38.56 43.67
CA MET A 144 14.80 -38.31 42.80
C MET A 144 14.68 -36.83 42.42
N ALA A 145 14.81 -35.91 43.37
CA ALA A 145 14.76 -34.48 43.10
C ALA A 145 15.91 -34.00 42.20
N GLU A 146 17.12 -34.54 42.39
CA GLU A 146 18.27 -34.26 41.52
C GLU A 146 18.03 -34.78 40.10
N SER A 147 17.58 -36.03 39.94
CA SER A 147 17.29 -36.59 38.61
C SER A 147 16.13 -35.87 37.90
N GLU A 148 15.06 -35.50 38.61
CA GLU A 148 13.95 -34.72 38.07
C GLU A 148 14.40 -33.30 37.65
N THR A 149 15.27 -32.67 38.46
CA THR A 149 15.87 -31.38 38.12
C THR A 149 16.71 -31.48 36.85
N ASP A 150 17.50 -32.54 36.67
CA ASP A 150 18.32 -32.73 35.48
C ASP A 150 17.47 -33.02 34.23
N ILE A 151 16.37 -33.78 34.36
CA ILE A 151 15.38 -33.96 33.29
C ILE A 151 14.76 -32.62 32.88
N GLU A 152 14.32 -31.80 33.85
CA GLU A 152 13.70 -30.51 33.54
C GLU A 152 14.72 -29.54 32.91
N LYS A 153 15.99 -29.54 33.35
CA LYS A 153 17.06 -28.79 32.67
C LYS A 153 17.22 -29.22 31.22
N GLN A 154 17.19 -30.53 30.93
CA GLN A 154 17.31 -31.04 29.56
C GLN A 154 16.11 -30.60 28.71
N LYS A 155 14.89 -30.65 29.26
CA LYS A 155 13.67 -30.20 28.57
C LYS A 155 13.70 -28.71 28.27
N VAL A 156 14.17 -27.88 29.21
CA VAL A 156 14.38 -26.44 28.99
C VAL A 156 15.37 -26.21 27.86
N ALA A 157 16.50 -26.94 27.83
CA ALA A 157 17.50 -26.82 26.78
C ALA A 157 16.93 -27.15 25.38
N ILE A 158 16.15 -28.23 25.26
CA ILE A 158 15.47 -28.60 24.00
C ILE A 158 14.47 -27.51 23.60
N SER A 159 13.65 -27.02 24.55
CA SER A 159 12.67 -25.98 24.26
C SER A 159 13.32 -24.66 23.81
N GLN A 160 14.49 -24.32 24.37
CA GLN A 160 15.24 -23.13 23.99
C GLN A 160 15.80 -23.25 22.56
N GLU A 161 16.29 -24.43 22.17
CA GLU A 161 16.74 -24.69 20.80
C GLU A 161 15.58 -24.56 19.80
N GLU A 162 14.39 -25.06 20.14
CA GLU A 162 13.18 -24.89 19.32
C GLU A 162 12.75 -23.42 19.21
N ILE A 163 12.84 -22.65 20.30
CA ILE A 163 12.55 -21.21 20.30
C ILE A 163 13.52 -20.49 19.36
N MET A 164 14.83 -20.76 19.45
CA MET A 164 15.83 -20.16 18.57
C MET A 164 15.57 -20.49 17.09
N LYS A 165 15.17 -21.74 16.78
CA LYS A 165 14.80 -22.13 15.40
C LYS A 165 13.58 -21.34 14.90
N LYS A 166 12.56 -21.16 15.74
CA LYS A 166 11.36 -20.39 15.40
C LYS A 166 11.66 -18.89 15.26
N GLU A 167 12.55 -18.35 16.09
CA GLU A 167 13.00 -16.95 16.01
C GLU A 167 13.65 -16.67 14.66
N ILE A 168 14.59 -17.52 14.22
CA ILE A 168 15.20 -17.41 12.89
C ILE A 168 14.15 -17.51 11.78
N GLN A 169 13.18 -18.41 11.90
CA GLN A 169 12.12 -18.54 10.90
C GLN A 169 11.24 -17.29 10.82
N VAL A 170 10.91 -16.68 11.97
CA VAL A 170 10.14 -15.44 12.04
C VAL A 170 10.92 -14.30 11.40
N GLU A 171 12.23 -14.20 11.65
CA GLU A 171 13.08 -13.18 11.03
C GLU A 171 13.09 -13.31 9.50
N ILE A 172 13.26 -14.53 8.97
CA ILE A 172 13.22 -14.80 7.52
C ILE A 172 11.85 -14.42 6.93
N MET A 173 10.76 -14.75 7.63
CA MET A 173 9.42 -14.36 7.18
C MET A 173 9.22 -12.85 7.23
N SER A 174 9.81 -12.16 8.20
CA SER A 174 9.77 -10.71 8.32
C SER A 174 10.49 -10.04 7.15
N GLU A 175 11.71 -10.48 6.83
CA GLU A 175 12.46 -9.96 5.68
C GLU A 175 11.70 -10.16 4.35
N LYS A 176 11.05 -11.32 4.20
CA LYS A 176 10.23 -11.61 3.02
C LYS A 176 8.99 -10.71 2.93
N LEU A 177 8.36 -10.38 4.05
CA LEU A 177 7.23 -9.44 4.08
C LEU A 177 7.69 -8.03 3.67
N ASP A 178 8.86 -7.58 4.14
CA ASP A 178 9.42 -6.29 3.73
C ASP A 178 9.74 -6.24 2.23
N GLU A 179 10.19 -7.35 1.64
CA GLU A 179 10.39 -7.46 0.19
C GLU A 179 9.06 -7.41 -0.56
N MET A 180 8.02 -8.10 -0.07
CA MET A 180 6.68 -8.05 -0.65
C MET A 180 6.08 -6.64 -0.60
N ASP A 181 6.29 -5.90 0.50
CA ASP A 181 5.82 -4.52 0.64
C ASP A 181 6.53 -3.59 -0.34
N ARG A 182 7.85 -3.70 -0.48
CA ARG A 182 8.60 -2.95 -1.51
C ARG A 182 8.08 -3.26 -2.92
N PHE A 183 7.91 -4.54 -3.25
CA PHE A 183 7.38 -4.96 -4.55
C PHE A 183 5.97 -4.42 -4.82
N ALA A 184 5.10 -4.40 -3.81
CA ALA A 184 3.76 -3.85 -3.92
C ALA A 184 3.78 -2.33 -4.16
N VAL A 185 4.67 -1.60 -3.48
CA VAL A 185 4.87 -0.16 -3.69
C VAL A 185 5.36 0.12 -5.11
N ASP A 186 6.38 -0.60 -5.59
CA ASP A 186 6.93 -0.42 -6.93
C ASP A 186 5.89 -0.71 -8.01
N THR A 187 5.13 -1.81 -7.87
CA THR A 187 4.05 -2.17 -8.78
C THR A 187 2.96 -1.10 -8.81
N ASN A 188 2.56 -0.57 -7.65
CA ASN A 188 1.57 0.50 -7.56
C ASN A 188 2.08 1.82 -8.18
N CYS A 189 3.38 2.12 -8.07
CA CYS A 189 3.98 3.28 -8.74
C CYS A 189 3.79 3.19 -10.26
N VAL A 190 4.18 2.06 -10.85
CA VAL A 190 4.03 1.82 -12.30
C VAL A 190 2.56 1.86 -12.72
N LEU A 191 1.66 1.24 -11.95
CA LEU A 191 0.22 1.28 -12.25
C LEU A 191 -0.35 2.71 -12.21
N ASN A 192 0.12 3.55 -11.30
CA ASN A 192 -0.29 4.96 -11.24
C ASN A 192 0.23 5.77 -12.44
N GLU A 193 1.46 5.53 -12.88
CA GLU A 193 2.00 6.14 -14.11
C GLU A 193 1.20 5.72 -15.35
N MET A 194 0.92 4.41 -15.48
CA MET A 194 0.09 3.89 -16.56
C MET A 194 -1.32 4.49 -16.55
N ARG A 195 -1.92 4.63 -15.37
CA ARG A 195 -3.22 5.28 -15.20
C ARG A 195 -3.18 6.74 -15.68
N GLN A 196 -2.18 7.51 -15.25
CA GLN A 196 -2.04 8.91 -15.69
C GLN A 196 -1.85 9.02 -17.20
N TRP A 197 -1.07 8.10 -17.78
CA TRP A 197 -0.88 8.06 -19.24
C TRP A 197 -2.19 7.75 -19.98
N VAL A 198 -3.00 6.81 -19.48
CA VAL A 198 -4.33 6.52 -20.03
C VAL A 198 -5.26 7.73 -19.91
N ASP A 199 -5.27 8.41 -18.76
CA ASP A 199 -6.08 9.62 -18.55
C ASP A 199 -5.70 10.71 -19.58
N ASN A 200 -4.41 10.97 -19.76
CA ASN A 200 -3.90 11.91 -20.78
C ASN A 200 -4.29 11.50 -22.21
N LEU A 201 -4.25 10.21 -22.54
CA LEU A 201 -4.64 9.70 -23.86
C LEU A 201 -6.14 9.87 -24.12
N VAL A 202 -6.97 9.67 -23.10
CA VAL A 202 -8.42 9.92 -23.18
C VAL A 202 -8.71 11.41 -23.42
N GLU A 203 -8.05 12.31 -22.68
CA GLU A 203 -8.18 13.76 -22.90
C GLU A 203 -7.73 14.17 -24.31
N GLU A 204 -6.59 13.67 -24.80
CA GLU A 204 -6.11 13.97 -26.15
C GLU A 204 -7.07 13.45 -27.22
N THR A 205 -7.65 12.26 -27.02
CA THR A 205 -8.65 11.67 -27.93
C THR A 205 -9.91 12.54 -27.96
N SER A 206 -10.35 13.04 -26.81
CA SER A 206 -11.48 13.99 -26.72
C SER A 206 -11.19 15.29 -27.49
N ARG A 207 -9.98 15.86 -27.31
CA ARG A 207 -9.54 17.06 -28.03
C ARG A 207 -9.45 16.83 -29.54
N GLN A 208 -8.97 15.66 -29.98
CA GLN A 208 -8.94 15.29 -31.40
C GLN A 208 -10.33 15.19 -31.99
N LYS A 209 -11.27 14.55 -31.28
CA LYS A 209 -12.68 14.47 -31.70
C LYS A 209 -13.31 15.85 -31.84
N GLN A 210 -13.07 16.75 -30.89
CA GLN A 210 -13.56 18.14 -30.97
C GLN A 210 -13.02 18.88 -32.19
N ARG A 211 -11.70 18.79 -32.45
CA ARG A 211 -11.08 19.38 -33.65
C ARG A 211 -11.64 18.80 -34.94
N ALA A 212 -11.90 17.49 -35.00
CA ALA A 212 -12.52 16.86 -36.15
C ALA A 212 -13.92 17.43 -36.43
N THR A 213 -14.74 17.61 -35.39
CA THR A 213 -16.06 18.25 -35.53
C THR A 213 -15.97 19.71 -35.99
N GLN A 214 -15.00 20.48 -35.50
CA GLN A 214 -14.76 21.86 -35.95
C GLN A 214 -14.36 21.92 -37.44
N ASN A 215 -13.46 21.02 -37.86
CA ASN A 215 -13.04 20.91 -39.25
C ASN A 215 -14.19 20.51 -40.17
N GLU A 216 -15.08 19.61 -39.73
CA GLU A 216 -16.27 19.24 -40.48
C GLU A 216 -17.22 20.43 -40.66
N GLN A 217 -17.42 21.24 -39.62
CA GLN A 217 -18.22 22.46 -39.71
C GLN A 217 -17.60 23.49 -40.67
N GLU A 218 -16.27 23.68 -40.64
CA GLU A 218 -15.56 24.56 -41.57
C GLU A 218 -15.68 24.06 -43.00
N LEU A 219 -15.56 22.75 -43.22
CA LEU A 219 -15.74 22.14 -44.53
C LEU A 219 -17.16 22.36 -45.07
N ILE A 220 -18.19 22.28 -44.22
CA ILE A 220 -19.57 22.60 -44.60
C ILE A 220 -19.71 24.07 -45.01
N ARG A 221 -19.14 25.01 -44.23
CA ARG A 221 -19.15 26.44 -44.57
C ARG A 221 -18.49 26.71 -45.91
N VAL A 222 -17.28 26.21 -46.12
CA VAL A 222 -16.53 26.38 -47.38
C VAL A 222 -17.31 25.80 -48.57
N LYS A 223 -17.97 24.64 -48.42
CA LYS A 223 -18.82 24.07 -49.47
C LYS A 223 -19.99 25.00 -49.84
N GLN A 224 -20.62 25.63 -48.85
CA GLN A 224 -21.70 26.60 -49.09
C GLN A 224 -21.20 27.85 -49.82
N ASP A 225 -20.00 28.33 -49.45
CA ASP A 225 -19.36 29.46 -50.14
C ASP A 225 -19.04 29.13 -51.60
N PHE A 226 -18.56 27.91 -51.88
CA PHE A 226 -18.32 27.45 -53.24
C PHE A 226 -19.61 27.34 -54.07
N GLU A 227 -20.70 26.87 -53.49
CA GLU A 227 -21.99 26.82 -54.22
C GLU A 227 -22.53 28.23 -54.49
N SER A 228 -22.35 29.16 -53.54
CA SER A 228 -22.70 30.57 -53.72
C SER A 228 -21.86 31.22 -54.82
N LEU A 229 -20.55 30.97 -54.82
CA LEU A 229 -19.62 31.44 -55.85
C LEU A 229 -19.99 30.88 -57.23
N LYS A 230 -20.34 29.61 -57.31
CA LYS A 230 -20.80 28.96 -58.55
C LYS A 230 -22.07 29.62 -59.09
N SER A 231 -23.05 29.93 -58.23
CA SER A 231 -24.25 30.67 -58.63
C SER A 231 -23.89 32.08 -59.13
N TYR A 232 -22.97 32.77 -58.48
CA TYR A 232 -22.49 34.09 -58.91
C TYR A 232 -21.82 34.05 -60.29
N VAL A 233 -20.94 33.06 -60.53
CA VAL A 233 -20.29 32.87 -61.83
C VAL A 233 -21.33 32.58 -62.92
N ASN A 234 -22.35 31.75 -62.64
CA ASN A 234 -23.43 31.50 -63.59
C ASN A 234 -24.19 32.79 -63.94
N SER A 235 -24.49 33.64 -62.95
CA SER A 235 -25.11 34.95 -63.20
C SER A 235 -24.22 35.84 -64.08
N LEU A 236 -22.90 35.86 -63.84
CA LEU A 236 -21.96 36.62 -64.67
C LEU A 236 -21.91 36.09 -66.11
N ILE A 237 -22.01 34.77 -66.31
CA ILE A 237 -22.09 34.17 -67.65
C ILE A 237 -23.34 34.67 -68.38
N SER A 238 -24.51 34.69 -67.73
CA SER A 238 -25.74 35.22 -68.34
C SER A 238 -25.65 36.71 -68.69
N VAL A 239 -25.01 37.52 -67.83
CA VAL A 239 -24.74 38.94 -68.13
C VAL A 239 -23.82 39.06 -69.34
N ARG A 240 -22.74 38.27 -69.40
CA ARG A 240 -21.82 38.25 -70.55
C ARG A 240 -22.56 37.88 -71.85
N GLU A 241 -23.41 36.87 -71.83
CA GLU A 241 -24.19 36.46 -73.01
C GLU A 241 -25.12 37.57 -73.49
N THR A 242 -25.76 38.27 -72.57
CA THR A 242 -26.60 39.45 -72.88
C THR A 242 -25.77 40.56 -73.53
N LEU A 243 -24.60 40.88 -72.95
CA LEU A 243 -23.68 41.88 -73.51
C LEU A 243 -23.20 41.50 -74.91
N VAL A 244 -22.82 40.24 -75.14
CA VAL A 244 -22.41 39.74 -76.46
C VAL A 244 -23.55 39.85 -77.48
N SER A 245 -24.81 39.62 -77.07
CA SER A 245 -25.97 39.80 -77.94
C SER A 245 -26.21 41.27 -78.28
N SER A 246 -26.12 42.16 -77.29
CA SER A 246 -26.22 43.61 -77.49
C SER A 246 -25.14 44.13 -78.43
N GLU A 247 -23.90 43.66 -78.31
CA GLU A 247 -22.79 44.01 -79.19
C GLU A 247 -23.09 43.67 -80.66
N LYS A 248 -23.65 42.47 -80.92
CA LYS A 248 -24.07 42.09 -82.29
C LYS A 248 -25.17 43.01 -82.84
N GLN A 249 -26.07 43.48 -81.99
CA GLN A 249 -27.09 44.45 -82.38
C GLN A 249 -26.46 45.80 -82.73
N PHE A 250 -25.51 46.29 -81.93
CA PHE A 250 -24.77 47.52 -82.25
C PHE A 250 -24.03 47.42 -83.59
N GLN A 251 -23.35 46.31 -83.86
CA GLN A 251 -22.70 46.08 -85.16
C GLN A 251 -23.68 46.10 -86.34
N THR A 252 -24.90 45.62 -86.13
CA THR A 252 -25.97 45.69 -87.15
C THR A 252 -26.43 47.14 -87.35
N MET A 253 -26.55 47.90 -86.26
CA MET A 253 -26.92 49.31 -86.27
C MET A 253 -25.85 50.18 -86.96
N GLU A 254 -24.57 49.92 -86.72
CA GLU A 254 -23.44 50.60 -87.39
C GLU A 254 -23.50 50.45 -88.91
N LYS A 255 -23.77 49.23 -89.43
CA LYS A 255 -23.94 49.00 -90.88
C LYS A 255 -25.11 49.78 -91.48
N LEU A 256 -26.21 49.93 -90.72
CA LEU A 256 -27.33 50.76 -91.15
C LEU A 256 -26.95 52.24 -91.17
N PHE A 257 -26.17 52.72 -90.20
CA PHE A 257 -25.64 54.08 -90.20
C PHE A 257 -24.68 54.34 -91.36
N GLU A 258 -23.75 53.42 -91.66
CA GLU A 258 -22.87 53.52 -92.81
C GLU A 258 -23.67 53.65 -94.12
N ARG A 259 -24.71 52.82 -94.30
CA ARG A 259 -25.61 52.89 -95.46
C ARG A 259 -26.36 54.22 -95.51
N LEU A 260 -26.84 54.71 -94.37
CA LEU A 260 -27.56 55.98 -94.28
C LEU A 260 -26.64 57.16 -94.65
N ILE A 261 -25.40 57.16 -94.15
CA ILE A 261 -24.38 58.15 -94.48
C ILE A 261 -24.12 58.13 -95.99
N ALA A 262 -23.84 56.95 -96.56
CA ALA A 262 -23.61 56.80 -98.00
C ALA A 262 -24.79 57.31 -98.85
N LYS A 263 -26.03 57.00 -98.44
CA LYS A 263 -27.22 57.48 -99.14
C LYS A 263 -27.40 58.99 -99.01
N THR A 264 -27.07 59.55 -97.85
CA THR A 264 -27.12 61.00 -97.61
C THR A 264 -26.12 61.73 -98.51
N THR A 265 -24.88 61.25 -98.59
CA THR A 265 -23.86 61.80 -99.49
C THR A 265 -24.25 61.69 -100.97
N GLN A 266 -24.87 60.58 -101.37
CA GLN A 266 -25.41 60.43 -102.74
C GLN A 266 -26.52 61.46 -103.03
N LEU A 267 -27.49 61.62 -102.12
CA LEU A 267 -28.59 62.56 -102.31
C LEU A 267 -28.08 64.01 -102.34
N GLU A 268 -27.05 64.33 -101.57
CA GLU A 268 -26.42 65.66 -101.58
C GLU A 268 -25.72 65.95 -102.93
N SER A 269 -25.04 64.98 -103.54
CA SER A 269 -24.43 65.15 -104.85
C SER A 269 -25.46 65.27 -105.98
N GLU A 270 -26.51 64.43 -105.96
CA GLU A 270 -27.65 64.53 -106.89
C GLU A 270 -28.37 65.87 -106.77
N LYS A 271 -28.58 66.37 -105.53
CA LYS A 271 -29.14 67.69 -105.27
C LYS A 271 -28.27 68.78 -105.91
N LYS A 272 -26.96 68.77 -105.64
CA LYS A 272 -26.02 69.76 -106.19
C LYS A 272 -25.99 69.75 -107.72
N GLN A 273 -26.07 68.56 -108.34
CA GLN A 273 -26.16 68.42 -109.79
C GLN A 273 -27.45 69.07 -110.34
N LYS A 274 -28.60 68.77 -109.74
CA LYS A 274 -29.89 69.34 -110.15
C LYS A 274 -29.95 70.85 -109.94
N GLU A 275 -29.40 71.37 -108.84
CA GLU A 275 -29.28 72.81 -108.61
C GLU A 275 -28.49 73.50 -109.74
N GLY A 276 -27.39 72.90 -110.19
CA GLY A 276 -26.63 73.44 -111.34
C GLY A 276 -27.36 73.31 -112.69
N GLU A 277 -28.20 72.30 -112.89
CA GLU A 277 -29.05 72.20 -114.10
C GLU A 277 -30.15 73.28 -114.10
N VAL A 278 -30.78 73.53 -112.95
CA VAL A 278 -31.76 74.61 -112.77
C VAL A 278 -31.12 75.97 -113.05
N GLU A 279 -29.90 76.22 -112.56
CA GLU A 279 -29.16 77.46 -112.81
C GLU A 279 -28.90 77.68 -114.31
N LYS A 280 -28.46 76.64 -115.05
CA LYS A 280 -28.30 76.71 -116.52
C LYS A 280 -29.61 77.00 -117.26
N LEU A 281 -30.70 76.33 -116.87
CA LEU A 281 -32.01 76.59 -117.46
C LEU A 281 -32.50 78.02 -117.17
N MET A 282 -32.16 78.56 -116.01
CA MET A 282 -32.46 79.94 -115.65
C MET A 282 -31.66 80.94 -116.51
N GLU A 283 -30.36 80.70 -116.71
CA GLU A 283 -29.53 81.50 -117.63
C GLU A 283 -30.05 81.49 -119.06
N GLU A 284 -30.42 80.30 -119.57
CA GLU A 284 -30.98 80.16 -120.92
C GLU A 284 -32.34 80.85 -121.04
N ASN A 285 -33.20 80.78 -120.02
CA ASN A 285 -34.47 81.52 -120.01
C ASN A 285 -34.24 83.04 -120.04
N LEU A 286 -33.28 83.55 -119.27
CA LEU A 286 -32.91 84.97 -119.30
C LEU A 286 -32.43 85.38 -120.71
N ARG A 287 -31.60 84.54 -121.35
CA ARG A 287 -31.12 84.76 -122.71
C ARG A 287 -32.28 84.77 -123.72
N LEU A 288 -33.17 83.78 -123.66
CA LEU A 288 -34.35 83.69 -124.53
C LEU A 288 -35.29 84.87 -124.32
N ASN A 289 -35.51 85.31 -123.08
CA ASN A 289 -36.32 86.48 -122.78
C ASN A 289 -35.70 87.75 -123.40
N GLY A 290 -34.38 87.92 -123.31
CA GLY A 290 -33.69 89.03 -123.99
C GLY A 290 -33.83 89.00 -125.52
N VAL A 291 -33.82 87.81 -126.13
CA VAL A 291 -34.10 87.66 -127.58
C VAL A 291 -35.57 87.96 -127.90
N LEU A 292 -36.51 87.54 -127.04
CA LEU A 292 -37.93 87.83 -127.18
C LEU A 292 -38.16 89.35 -127.12
N ASP A 293 -37.63 90.04 -126.12
CA ASP A 293 -37.70 91.51 -125.99
C ASP A 293 -37.17 92.21 -127.25
N GLN A 294 -36.03 91.72 -127.78
CA GLN A 294 -35.46 92.24 -129.03
C GLN A 294 -36.41 92.04 -130.22
N LYS A 295 -37.08 90.89 -130.31
CA LYS A 295 -38.03 90.57 -131.39
C LYS A 295 -39.33 91.36 -131.25
N GLU A 296 -39.85 91.54 -130.05
CA GLU A 296 -41.01 92.39 -129.77
C GLU A 296 -40.73 93.85 -130.15
N ALA A 297 -39.54 94.38 -129.80
CA ALA A 297 -39.12 95.71 -130.23
C ALA A 297 -39.02 95.83 -131.76
N GLN A 298 -38.50 94.81 -132.45
CA GLN A 298 -38.47 94.75 -133.92
C GLN A 298 -39.88 94.75 -134.53
N LEU A 299 -40.81 93.95 -133.98
CA LEU A 299 -42.20 93.90 -134.43
C LEU A 299 -42.93 95.22 -134.22
N LEU A 300 -42.74 95.86 -133.07
CA LEU A 300 -43.30 97.19 -132.80
C LEU A 300 -42.78 98.23 -133.79
N ALA A 301 -41.47 98.26 -134.04
CA ALA A 301 -40.87 99.15 -135.03
C ALA A 301 -41.44 98.92 -136.45
N MET A 302 -41.57 97.65 -136.85
CA MET A 302 -42.16 97.28 -138.14
C MET A 302 -43.65 97.65 -138.22
N ASN A 303 -44.41 97.46 -137.15
CA ASN A 303 -45.82 97.85 -137.07
C ASN A 303 -45.99 99.38 -137.20
N GLU A 304 -45.15 100.17 -136.55
CA GLU A 304 -45.14 101.63 -136.69
C GLU A 304 -44.72 102.06 -138.11
N GLN A 305 -43.76 101.36 -138.73
CA GLN A 305 -43.44 101.58 -140.15
C GLN A 305 -44.64 101.29 -141.07
N CYS A 306 -45.35 100.17 -140.86
CA CYS A 306 -46.55 99.84 -141.63
C CYS A 306 -47.67 100.89 -141.44
N LYS A 307 -47.88 101.38 -140.20
CA LYS A 307 -48.82 102.49 -139.95
C LYS A 307 -48.39 103.76 -140.68
N PHE A 308 -47.11 104.12 -140.64
CA PHE A 308 -46.59 105.28 -141.36
C PHE A 308 -46.77 105.13 -142.88
N MET A 309 -46.51 103.95 -143.45
CA MET A 309 -46.76 103.65 -144.86
C MET A 309 -48.25 103.76 -145.23
N ALA A 310 -49.16 103.29 -144.37
CA ALA A 310 -50.60 103.43 -144.58
C ALA A 310 -51.07 104.91 -144.53
N LEU A 311 -50.50 105.70 -143.63
CA LEU A 311 -50.80 107.15 -143.52
C LEU A 311 -50.19 107.95 -144.68
N SER A 312 -48.97 107.63 -145.12
CA SER A 312 -48.31 108.28 -146.25
C SER A 312 -48.90 107.86 -147.61
N GLY A 313 -49.44 106.64 -147.72
CA GLY A 313 -50.26 106.21 -148.86
C GLY A 313 -51.65 106.86 -148.91
N SER A 314 -52.13 107.45 -147.81
CA SER A 314 -53.38 108.22 -147.75
C SER A 314 -53.18 109.71 -148.07
N HIS A 315 -51.97 110.11 -148.48
CA HIS A 315 -51.61 111.48 -148.87
C HIS A 315 -51.17 111.61 -150.34
N ILE A 316 -51.67 110.70 -151.18
CA ILE A 316 -51.72 110.81 -152.65
C ILE A 316 -53.13 110.43 -153.10
#